data_AF-A0A1U9ZYG8-F1
#
_entry.id   AF-A0A1U9ZYG8-F1
#
_cell.length_a   1.000
_cell.length_b   1.000
_cell.length_c   1.000
_cell.angle_alpha   90.00
_cell.angle_beta   90.00
_cell.angle_gamma   90.00
#
_symmetry.space_group_name_H-M   'P 1'
#
loop_
_entity.id
_entity.type
_entity.pdbx_description
1 polymer ?
#
loop_
_entity_poly.entity_id
_entity_poly.type
_entity_poly.pdbx_seq_one_letter_code
_entity_poly.pdbx_strand_id
1 'polypeptide(L)'
;MGANLRGANLRGQHLTDANLTYQDLTGADLTGATLTRAILDMAILTGANLTGANLTGANLASTNLDQAEWSDRTRWPTPAWTERMRVASDRLPDGRLRVRPEGLSDTAPVPI
;
A
#
# COMPACT_ATOMS: atom_id res chain seq x y z
N MET A 1 -11.25 19.89 -6.08
CA MET A 1 -10.52 20.10 -4.81
C MET A 1 -9.93 18.76 -4.42
N GLY A 2 -8.60 18.60 -4.48
CA GLY A 2 -7.95 17.35 -4.03
C GLY A 2 -7.96 17.32 -2.51
N ALA A 3 -8.54 16.28 -1.93
CA ALA A 3 -8.53 16.11 -0.48
C ALA A 3 -7.10 15.79 -0.04
N ASN A 4 -6.56 16.52 0.93
CA ASN A 4 -5.30 16.14 1.56
C ASN A 4 -5.57 14.96 2.50
N LEU A 5 -5.09 13.77 2.15
CA LEU A 5 -5.25 12.55 2.95
C LEU A 5 -3.99 12.18 3.72
N ARG A 6 -3.02 13.10 3.84
CA ARG A 6 -1.80 12.90 4.64
C ARG A 6 -2.16 12.69 6.10
N GLY A 7 -1.65 11.61 6.69
CA GLY A 7 -1.96 11.23 8.07
C GLY A 7 -3.44 10.92 8.33
N ALA A 8 -4.25 10.73 7.29
CA ALA A 8 -5.67 10.46 7.46
C ALA A 8 -5.88 9.14 8.21
N ASN A 9 -6.85 9.12 9.12
CA ASN A 9 -7.31 7.89 9.74
C ASN A 9 -8.38 7.24 8.86
N LEU A 10 -7.96 6.22 8.10
CA LEU A 10 -8.79 5.42 7.21
C LEU A 10 -8.90 3.97 7.67
N ARG A 11 -8.67 3.74 8.98
CA ARG A 11 -8.69 2.41 9.59
C ARG A 11 -10.03 1.72 9.35
N GLY A 12 -9.98 0.50 8.80
CA GLY A 12 -11.17 -0.32 8.53
C GLY A 12 -12.15 0.24 7.50
N GLN A 13 -11.81 1.33 6.80
CA GLN A 13 -12.72 1.95 5.85
C GLN A 13 -12.98 1.05 4.63
N HIS A 14 -14.19 1.16 4.07
CA HIS A 14 -14.56 0.50 2.82
C HIS A 14 -14.30 1.43 1.65
N LEU A 15 -13.18 1.19 0.95
CA LEU A 15 -12.68 1.95 -0.20
C LEU A 15 -12.67 1.08 -1.47
N THR A 16 -13.60 0.12 -1.57
CA THR A 16 -13.76 -0.71 -2.75
C THR A 16 -14.06 0.17 -3.97
N ASP A 17 -13.36 -0.07 -5.08
CA ASP A 17 -13.47 0.73 -6.32
C ASP A 17 -13.14 2.22 -6.18
N ALA A 18 -12.57 2.64 -5.04
CA ALA A 18 -12.23 4.04 -4.84
C ALA A 18 -11.17 4.49 -5.84
N ASN A 19 -11.39 5.65 -6.46
CA ASN A 19 -10.38 6.33 -7.24
C ASN A 19 -9.54 7.22 -6.30
N LEU A 20 -8.32 6.77 -6.04
CA LEU A 20 -7.31 7.44 -5.24
C LEU A 20 -6.08 7.81 -6.09
N THR A 21 -6.25 7.92 -7.41
CA THR A 21 -5.18 8.33 -8.33
C THR A 21 -4.64 9.70 -7.91
N TYR A 22 -3.31 9.83 -7.90
CA TYR A 22 -2.58 11.05 -7.48
C TYR A 22 -2.82 11.51 -6.03
N GLN A 23 -3.52 10.74 -5.18
CA GLN A 23 -3.76 11.16 -3.81
C GLN A 23 -2.49 11.03 -2.97
N ASP A 24 -2.28 12.01 -2.10
CA ASP A 24 -1.23 11.95 -1.09
C ASP A 24 -1.79 11.37 0.21
N LEU A 25 -1.41 10.13 0.47
CA LEU A 25 -1.74 9.31 1.63
C LEU A 25 -0.51 9.11 2.53
N THR A 26 0.48 10.02 2.46
CA THR A 26 1.70 9.93 3.27
C THR A 26 1.32 9.78 4.75
N GLY A 27 1.80 8.71 5.39
CA GLY A 27 1.53 8.42 6.81
C GLY A 27 0.07 8.10 7.17
N ALA A 28 -0.81 7.85 6.20
CA ALA A 28 -2.19 7.48 6.48
C ALA A 28 -2.29 6.13 7.22
N ASP A 29 -3.25 6.01 8.14
CA ASP A 29 -3.58 4.73 8.77
C ASP A 29 -4.67 4.03 7.95
N LEU A 30 -4.27 3.00 7.21
CA LEU A 30 -5.14 2.13 6.40
C LEU A 30 -5.27 0.73 7.04
N THR A 31 -4.98 0.60 8.34
CA THR A 31 -5.03 -0.69 9.03
C THR A 31 -6.40 -1.34 8.84
N GLY A 32 -6.43 -2.56 8.30
CA GLY A 32 -7.66 -3.31 8.04
C GLY A 32 -8.60 -2.70 7.00
N ALA A 33 -8.19 -1.67 6.26
CA ALA A 33 -9.02 -1.05 5.23
C ALA A 33 -9.28 -2.01 4.05
N THR A 34 -10.45 -1.90 3.43
CA THR A 34 -10.80 -2.65 2.23
C THR A 34 -10.60 -1.77 1.00
N LEU A 35 -9.52 -2.01 0.24
CA LEU A 35 -9.11 -1.31 -0.98
C LEU A 35 -9.29 -2.20 -2.23
N THR A 36 -10.20 -3.17 -2.18
CA THR A 36 -10.40 -4.13 -3.27
C THR A 36 -10.77 -3.37 -4.55
N ARG A 37 -10.05 -3.65 -5.65
CA ARG A 37 -10.20 -2.95 -6.95
C ARG A 37 -10.04 -1.43 -6.92
N ALA A 38 -9.48 -0.85 -5.84
CA ALA A 38 -9.18 0.57 -5.80
C ALA A 38 -8.13 0.95 -6.85
N ILE A 39 -8.22 2.17 -7.37
CA ILE A 39 -7.24 2.73 -8.31
C ILE A 39 -6.32 3.65 -7.50
N LEU A 40 -5.06 3.24 -7.31
CA LEU A 40 -4.03 3.95 -6.56
C LEU A 40 -2.87 4.39 -7.47
N ASP A 41 -3.13 4.46 -8.78
CA ASP A 41 -2.13 4.84 -9.77
C ASP A 41 -1.51 6.20 -9.43
N MET A 42 -0.18 6.26 -9.39
CA MET A 42 0.60 7.44 -8.98
C MET A 42 0.25 8.01 -7.58
N ALA A 43 -0.41 7.24 -6.71
CA ALA A 43 -0.66 7.64 -5.33
C ALA A 43 0.62 7.58 -4.49
N ILE A 44 0.69 8.41 -3.44
CA ILE A 44 1.82 8.45 -2.51
C ILE A 44 1.37 7.84 -1.18
N LEU A 45 1.84 6.64 -0.86
CA LEU A 45 1.61 5.94 0.41
C LEU A 45 2.87 5.85 1.28
N THR A 46 3.79 6.80 1.11
CA THR A 46 5.04 6.80 1.87
C THR A 46 4.75 6.77 3.36
N GLY A 47 5.29 5.78 4.08
CA GLY A 47 5.06 5.62 5.52
C GLY A 47 3.63 5.27 5.95
N ALA A 48 2.73 4.93 5.02
CA ALA A 48 1.35 4.55 5.36
C ALA A 48 1.31 3.18 6.05
N ASN A 49 0.31 2.97 6.92
CA ASN A 49 0.10 1.69 7.59
C ASN A 49 -0.97 0.86 6.88
N LEU A 50 -0.55 -0.17 6.14
CA LEU A 50 -1.39 -1.11 5.39
C LEU A 50 -1.57 -2.45 6.14
N THR A 51 -1.31 -2.50 7.45
CA THR A 51 -1.40 -3.73 8.25
C THR A 51 -2.80 -4.34 8.13
N GLY A 52 -2.90 -5.55 7.55
CA GLY A 52 -4.18 -6.25 7.37
C GLY A 52 -5.12 -5.62 6.34
N ALA A 53 -4.67 -4.64 5.57
CA ALA A 53 -5.47 -4.07 4.48
C ALA A 53 -5.69 -5.09 3.36
N ASN A 54 -6.81 -4.96 2.64
CA ASN A 54 -7.13 -5.81 1.50
C ASN A 54 -7.10 -5.01 0.18
N LEU A 55 -6.00 -5.10 -0.55
CA LEU A 55 -5.77 -4.47 -1.85
C LEU A 55 -6.01 -5.43 -3.04
N THR A 56 -6.78 -6.51 -2.86
CA THR A 56 -7.03 -7.49 -3.93
C THR A 56 -7.54 -6.81 -5.19
N GLY A 57 -6.87 -7.02 -6.32
CA GLY A 57 -7.20 -6.39 -7.60
C GLY A 57 -7.01 -4.87 -7.66
N ALA A 58 -6.41 -4.22 -6.66
CA ALA A 58 -6.13 -2.80 -6.70
C ALA A 58 -5.04 -2.47 -7.74
N ASN A 59 -5.19 -1.36 -8.46
CA ASN A 59 -4.16 -0.88 -9.37
C ASN A 59 -3.12 -0.07 -8.58
N LEU A 60 -1.94 -0.64 -8.39
CA LEU A 60 -0.78 -0.01 -7.73
C LEU A 60 0.29 0.47 -8.73
N ALA A 61 -0.10 0.76 -9.98
CA ALA A 61 0.83 1.27 -10.99
C ALA A 61 1.47 2.58 -10.49
N SER A 62 2.80 2.68 -10.59
CA SER A 62 3.55 3.88 -10.19
C SER A 62 3.27 4.39 -8.76
N THR A 63 2.68 3.56 -7.88
CA THR A 63 2.38 3.94 -6.51
C THR A 63 3.66 3.94 -5.67
N ASN A 64 3.90 5.00 -4.92
CA ASN A 64 5.02 5.04 -3.98
C ASN A 64 4.61 4.37 -2.67
N LEU A 65 5.24 3.26 -2.33
CA LEU A 65 5.01 2.49 -1.10
C LEU A 65 6.21 2.53 -0.15
N ASP A 66 7.18 3.43 -0.37
CA ASP A 66 8.38 3.50 0.44
C ASP A 66 8.04 3.70 1.91
N GLN A 67 8.70 2.95 2.78
CA GLN A 67 8.45 2.98 4.22
C GLN A 67 7.02 2.58 4.65
N ALA A 68 6.15 2.17 3.72
CA ALA A 68 4.85 1.66 4.09
C ALA A 68 4.99 0.40 4.95
N GLU A 69 4.15 0.30 5.96
CA GLU A 69 4.13 -0.84 6.88
C GLU A 69 3.01 -1.80 6.52
N TRP A 70 3.29 -3.09 6.57
CA TRP A 70 2.32 -4.13 6.28
C TRP A 70 2.61 -5.37 7.12
N SER A 71 1.75 -6.38 7.00
CA SER A 71 1.90 -7.65 7.72
C SER A 71 1.55 -8.82 6.82
N ASP A 72 1.82 -10.05 7.25
CA ASP A 72 1.41 -11.25 6.53
C ASP A 72 -0.11 -11.37 6.28
N ARG A 73 -0.92 -10.58 6.99
CA ARG A 73 -2.39 -10.50 6.77
C ARG A 73 -2.79 -9.55 5.63
N THR A 74 -1.89 -8.68 5.20
CA THR A 74 -2.15 -7.71 4.12
C THR A 74 -2.30 -8.48 2.81
N ARG A 75 -3.43 -8.28 2.12
CA ARG A 75 -3.68 -8.91 0.83
C ARG A 75 -3.30 -7.95 -0.28
N TRP A 76 -2.29 -8.32 -1.05
CA TRP A 76 -1.82 -7.53 -2.19
C TRP A 76 -2.68 -7.78 -3.45
N PRO A 77 -2.54 -6.95 -4.51
CA PRO A 77 -3.36 -7.08 -5.72
C PRO A 77 -3.34 -8.48 -6.33
N THR A 78 -2.15 -9.08 -6.38
CA THR A 78 -1.91 -10.43 -6.87
C THR A 78 -0.90 -11.15 -5.96
N PRO A 79 -0.81 -12.49 -6.02
CA PRO A 79 0.22 -13.23 -5.30
C PRO A 79 1.65 -12.78 -5.62
N ALA A 80 1.92 -12.39 -6.87
CA ALA A 80 3.23 -11.87 -7.28
C ALA A 80 3.64 -10.61 -6.52
N TRP A 81 2.67 -9.72 -6.21
CA TRP A 81 2.94 -8.57 -5.36
C TRP A 81 3.33 -8.95 -3.93
N THR A 82 2.78 -10.03 -3.39
CA THR A 82 3.14 -10.47 -2.04
C THR A 82 4.61 -10.85 -1.97
N GLU A 83 5.10 -11.60 -2.96
CA GLU A 83 6.50 -11.99 -3.02
C GLU A 83 7.42 -10.79 -3.23
N ARG A 84 7.05 -9.90 -4.16
CA ARG A 84 7.77 -8.64 -4.36
C ARG A 84 7.89 -7.82 -3.07
N MET A 85 6.81 -7.73 -2.31
CA MET A 85 6.78 -6.98 -1.05
C MET A 85 7.66 -7.62 0.01
N ARG A 86 7.68 -8.96 0.08
CA ARG A 86 8.60 -9.68 0.98
C ARG A 86 10.05 -9.35 0.68
N VAL A 87 10.43 -9.32 -0.60
CA VAL A 87 11.81 -8.98 -1.01
C VAL A 87 12.12 -7.51 -0.78
N ALA A 88 11.18 -6.61 -1.06
CA ALA A 88 11.35 -5.16 -0.95
C ALA A 88 11.30 -4.62 0.49
N SER A 89 10.98 -5.45 1.48
CA SER A 89 10.72 -5.02 2.86
C SER A 89 11.68 -5.64 3.85
N ASP A 90 11.92 -4.89 4.93
CA ASP A 90 12.65 -5.36 6.11
C ASP A 90 11.64 -5.72 7.21
N ARG A 91 11.98 -6.74 8.00
CA ARG A 91 11.15 -7.18 9.12
C ARG A 91 11.45 -6.33 10.36
N LEU A 92 10.40 -5.77 10.94
CA LEU A 92 10.44 -5.01 12.18
C LEU A 92 10.40 -5.95 13.41
N PRO A 93 10.88 -5.49 14.59
CA PRO A 93 10.92 -6.30 15.81
C PRO A 93 9.56 -6.83 16.28
N ASP A 94 8.47 -6.11 15.97
CA ASP A 94 7.10 -6.48 16.31
C ASP A 94 6.45 -7.46 15.31
N GLY A 95 7.21 -7.91 14.31
CA GLY A 95 6.76 -8.84 13.29
C GLY A 95 6.08 -8.18 12.09
N ARG A 96 5.92 -6.85 12.06
CA ARG A 96 5.52 -6.12 10.84
C ARG A 96 6.65 -6.10 9.82
N LEU A 97 6.31 -5.77 8.59
CA LEU A 97 7.24 -5.56 7.49
C LEU A 97 7.16 -4.10 7.06
N ARG A 98 8.31 -3.50 6.76
CA ARG A 98 8.40 -2.13 6.26
C ARG A 98 9.14 -2.12 4.93
N VAL A 99 8.52 -1.53 3.91
CA VAL A 99 9.13 -1.37 2.59
C VAL A 99 10.37 -0.48 2.70
N ARG A 100 11.51 -0.92 2.16
CA ARG A 100 12.74 -0.10 2.14
C ARG A 100 12.54 1.16 1.29
N PRO A 101 13.28 2.26 1.56
CA PRO A 101 13.32 3.38 0.62
C PRO A 101 13.76 2.87 -0.75
N GLU A 102 13.06 3.29 -1.82
CA GLU A 102 13.30 2.81 -3.19
C GLU A 102 13.18 1.28 -3.36
N GLY A 103 12.60 0.57 -2.39
CA GLY A 103 12.59 -0.89 -2.35
C GLY A 103 11.87 -1.54 -3.53
N LEU A 104 11.00 -0.80 -4.22
CA LEU A 104 10.31 -1.24 -5.42
C LEU A 104 11.06 -0.97 -6.72
N SER A 105 12.02 -0.04 -6.73
CA SER A 105 12.85 0.30 -7.89
C SER A 105 13.80 -0.84 -8.24
N ASP A 106 14.29 -1.56 -7.22
CA ASP A 106 15.21 -2.70 -7.37
C ASP A 106 14.51 -4.02 -7.72
N THR A 107 13.18 -4.02 -7.79
CA THR A 107 12.38 -5.23 -8.03
C THR A 107 11.77 -5.22 -9.42
N ALA A 108 11.68 -6.41 -10.03
CA ALA A 108 11.05 -6.55 -11.34
C ALA A 108 9.60 -6.00 -11.32
N PRO A 109 9.18 -5.29 -12.39
CA PRO A 109 7.81 -4.81 -12.48
C PRO A 109 6.82 -5.98 -12.48
N VAL A 110 5.78 -5.86 -11.67
CA VAL A 110 4.67 -6.82 -11.66
C VAL A 110 3.68 -6.36 -12.74
N PRO A 111 3.33 -7.22 -13.71
CA PRO A 111 2.28 -6.87 -14.68
C PRO A 111 0.97 -6.60 -13.94
N ILE A 112 0.29 -5.54 -14.39
CA ILE A 112 -1.04 -5.13 -13.95
C ILE A 112 -2.11 -6.10 -14.45
#